data_AF-A0AAD1L7F4-F1
#
_entry.id   AF-A0AAD1L7F4-F1
#
_cell.length_a   1.000
_cell.length_b   1.000
_cell.length_c   1.000
_cell.angle_alpha   90.00
_cell.angle_beta   90.00
_cell.angle_gamma   90.00
#
_symmetry.space_group_name_H-M   'P 1'
#
loop_
_entity.id
_entity.type
_entity.pdbx_description
1 polymer ?
#
loop_
_entity_poly.entity_id
_entity_poly.type
_entity_poly.pdbx_seq_one_letter_code
_entity_poly.pdbx_strand_id
1 'polypeptide(L)' 'MKKILMIDEVLALARLSQVAFDKPIKYMDDTDAELIARFKKTITPELIEQMCLRILELEAKFQTLNE' A
#
# COMPACT_ATOMS: atom_id res chain seq x y z
N MET A 1 -8.37 18.84 -1.09
CA MET A 1 -8.37 17.95 -2.27
C MET A 1 -7.72 16.64 -1.86
N LYS A 2 -8.42 15.49 -1.92
CA LYS A 2 -7.75 14.19 -1.77
C LYS A 2 -6.85 14.03 -3.01
N LYS A 3 -5.54 13.85 -2.81
CA LYS A 3 -4.61 13.59 -3.91
C LYS A 3 -4.99 12.25 -4.54
N ILE A 4 -5.19 12.22 -5.86
CA ILE A 4 -5.40 10.95 -6.57
C ILE A 4 -4.02 10.29 -6.69
N LEU A 5 -3.90 9.07 -6.16
CA LEU A 5 -2.68 8.28 -6.30
C LEU A 5 -2.53 7.79 -7.74
N MET A 6 -1.34 7.98 -8.30
CA MET A 6 -0.95 7.37 -9.57
C MET A 6 -0.78 5.87 -9.40
N ILE A 7 -0.91 5.11 -10.50
CA ILE A 7 -0.77 3.64 -10.47
C ILE A 7 0.60 3.24 -9.89
N ASP A 8 1.67 3.94 -10.29
CA ASP A 8 3.01 3.70 -9.78
C ASP A 8 3.13 3.95 -8.27
N GLU A 9 2.41 4.94 -7.74
CA GLU A 9 2.36 5.21 -6.30
C GLU A 9 1.65 4.05 -5.57
N VAL A 10 0.52 3.57 -6.10
CA VAL A 10 -0.19 2.41 -5.53
C VAL A 10 0.69 1.15 -5.55
N LEU A 11 1.41 0.90 -6.65
CA LEU A 11 2.32 -0.23 -6.78
C LEU A 11 3.51 -0.14 -5.81
N ALA A 12 4.10 1.05 -5.64
CA ALA A 12 5.20 1.25 -4.71
C ALA A 12 4.77 1.01 -3.26
N LEU A 13 3.60 1.51 -2.86
CA LEU A 13 3.06 1.33 -1.52
C LEU A 13 2.69 -0.14 -1.24
N ALA A 14 2.14 -0.86 -2.23
CA ALA A 14 1.87 -2.29 -2.12
C ALA A 14 3.15 -3.13 -1.97
N ARG A 15 4.23 -2.78 -2.67
CA ARG A 15 5.53 -3.43 -2.48
C ARG A 15 6.10 -3.15 -1.10
N LEU A 16 5.98 -1.92 -0.62
CA LEU A 16 6.47 -1.55 0.72
C LEU A 16 5.73 -2.32 1.82
N SER A 17 4.41 -2.53 1.69
CA SER A 17 3.66 -3.35 2.65
C SER A 17 4.10 -4.81 2.60
N GLN A 18 4.35 -5.37 1.43
CA GLN A 18 4.86 -6.72 1.30
C GLN A 18 6.22 -6.87 1.99
N VAL A 19 7.19 -6.00 1.71
CA VAL A 19 8.53 -6.08 2.33
C VAL A 19 8.45 -5.89 3.85
N ALA A 20 7.57 -5.01 4.34
CA ALA A 20 7.40 -4.81 5.78
C ALA A 20 6.81 -6.02 6.52
N PHE A 21 6.08 -6.91 5.83
CA PHE A 21 5.38 -8.05 6.44
C PHE A 21 5.76 -9.41 5.85
N ASP A 22 6.83 -9.50 5.07
CA ASP A 22 7.26 -10.73 4.39
C ASP A 22 7.71 -11.82 5.39
N LYS A 23 8.33 -11.41 6.50
CA LYS A 23 8.74 -12.31 7.59
C LYS A 23 7.68 -12.34 8.69
N PRO A 24 7.39 -13.52 9.28
CA PRO A 24 6.60 -13.59 10.50
C PRO A 24 7.28 -12.87 11.67
N ILE A 25 6.50 -12.20 12.53
CA ILE A 25 7.01 -11.38 13.66
C ILE A 25 8.00 -12.14 14.56
N LYS A 26 7.77 -13.44 14.79
CA LYS A 26 8.65 -14.30 15.60
C LYS A 26 10.06 -14.50 15.03
N TYR A 27 10.30 -14.11 13.77
CA TYR A 27 11.58 -14.26 13.07
C TYR A 27 12.17 -12.93 12.62
N MET A 28 11.61 -11.80 13.06
CA MET A 28 12.11 -10.46 12.72
C MET A 28 13.34 -10.09 13.55
N ASP A 29 14.32 -9.46 12.91
CA ASP A 29 15.45 -8.83 13.58
C ASP A 29 15.23 -7.32 13.80
N ASP A 30 16.20 -6.63 14.41
CA ASP A 30 16.12 -5.19 14.67
C ASP A 30 16.01 -4.35 13.38
N THR A 31 16.53 -4.86 12.26
CA THR A 31 16.44 -4.19 10.95
C THR A 31 15.03 -4.29 10.39
N ASP A 32 14.42 -5.48 10.49
CA ASP A 32 13.02 -5.70 10.11
C ASP A 32 12.08 -4.84 10.98
N ALA A 33 12.37 -4.71 12.27
CA ALA A 33 11.60 -3.86 13.19
C ALA A 33 11.68 -2.37 12.81
N GLU A 34 12.86 -1.88 12.41
CA GLU A 34 13.03 -0.50 11.92
C GLU A 34 12.26 -0.26 10.62
N LEU A 35 12.29 -1.22 9.69
CA LEU A 35 11.53 -1.16 8.46
C LEU A 35 10.02 -1.04 8.72
N ILE A 36 9.49 -1.83 9.64
CA ILE A 36 8.08 -1.80 10.03
C ILE A 36 7.73 -0.48 10.73
N ALA A 37 8.62 0.05 11.57
CA ALA A 37 8.41 1.35 12.20
C ALA A 37 8.33 2.48 11.16
N ARG A 38 9.21 2.46 10.16
CA ARG A 38 9.17 3.39 9.02
C ARG A 38 7.90 3.21 8.19
N PHE A 39 7.53 1.96 7.89
CA PHE A 39 6.27 1.64 7.21
C PHE A 39 5.07 2.24 7.94
N LYS A 40 4.93 2.00 9.25
CA LYS A 40 3.82 2.54 10.06
C LYS A 40 3.78 4.06 10.10
N LYS A 41 4.93 4.73 9.98
CA LYS A 41 5.02 6.19 9.91
C LYS A 41 4.59 6.72 8.54
N THR A 42 4.90 5.98 7.47
CA THR A 42 4.60 6.37 6.09
C THR A 42 3.16 6.00 5.67
N ILE A 43 2.67 4.84 6.09
CA ILE A 43 1.34 4.33 5.75
C ILE A 43 0.36 4.70 6.86
N THR A 44 -0.24 5.88 6.73
CA THR A 44 -1.31 6.32 7.64
C THR A 44 -2.66 5.73 7.22
N PRO A 45 -3.66 5.68 8.13
CA PRO A 45 -5.02 5.23 7.78
C PRO A 45 -5.61 5.97 6.58
N GLU A 46 -5.37 7.28 6.46
CA GLU A 46 -5.86 8.10 5.35
C GLU A 46 -5.20 7.70 4.02
N LEU A 47 -3.92 7.34 4.04
CA LEU A 47 -3.21 6.87 2.84
C LEU A 47 -3.72 5.49 2.41
N ILE A 48 -3.99 4.59 3.38
CA ILE A 48 -4.62 3.29 3.10
C ILE A 48 -6.00 3.51 2.46
N GLU A 49 -6.82 4.41 3.01
CA GLU A 49 -8.14 4.73 2.44
C GLU A 49 -8.02 5.22 0.99
N GLN A 50 -7.07 6.13 0.72
CA GLN A 50 -6.80 6.62 -0.63
C GLN A 50 -6.35 5.52 -1.58
N MET A 51 -5.50 4.60 -1.13
CA MET A 51 -5.08 3.43 -1.92
C MET A 51 -6.27 2.53 -2.25
N CYS A 52 -7.09 2.18 -1.26
CA CYS A 52 -8.26 1.32 -1.45
C CYS A 52 -9.25 1.93 -2.44
N LEU A 53 -9.60 3.21 -2.26
CA LEU A 53 -10.49 3.92 -3.18
C LEU A 53 -9.91 3.93 -4.60
N ARG A 54 -8.61 4.15 -4.74
CA ARG A 54 -7.96 4.16 -6.04
C ARG A 54 -7.99 2.80 -6.74
N ILE A 55 -7.81 1.71 -6.00
CA ILE A 55 -7.90 0.35 -6.53
C ILE A 55 -9.32 0.09 -7.05
N LEU A 56 -10.35 0.41 -6.26
CA LEU A 56 -11.75 0.27 -6.67
C LEU A 56 -12.08 1.07 -7.94
N GLU A 57 -11.58 2.30 -8.05
CA GLU A 57 -11.74 3.10 -9.28
C GLU A 57 -11.09 2.45 -10.51
N LEU A 58 -9.92 1.84 -10.35
CA LEU A 58 -9.21 1.17 -11.43
C LEU A 58 -9.93 -0.12 -11.85
N GLU A 59 -10.42 -0.89 -10.89
CA GLU A 59 -11.23 -2.10 -11.14
C GLU A 59 -12.51 -1.77 -11.89
N ALA A 60 -13.25 -0.74 -11.47
CA ALA A 60 -14.46 -0.29 -12.15
C ALA A 60 -14.18 0.10 -13.61
N LYS A 61 -13.09 0.85 -13.86
CA LYS A 61 -12.67 1.21 -15.23
C LYS A 61 -12.35 -0.02 -16.07
N PHE A 62 -11.66 -1.00 -15.49
CA PHE A 62 -11.33 -2.24 -16.18
C PHE A 62 -12.60 -3.04 -16.54
N GLN A 63 -13.58 -3.11 -15.64
CA GLN A 63 -14.87 -3.77 -15.91
C GLN A 63 -15.60 -3.08 -17.06
N THR A 64 -15.71 -1.75 -17.05
CA THR A 64 -16.38 -0.99 -18.13
C THR A 64 -15.67 -1.07 -19.48
N LEU A 65 -14.37 -1.39 -19.51
CA LEU A 65 -13.61 -1.60 -20.75
C LEU A 65 -13.81 -2.99 -21.35
N ASN A 66 -14.30 -3.94 -20.55
CA ASN A 66 -14.54 -5.34 -20.95
C ASN A 66 -16.03 -5.64 -21.19
N GLU A 67 -16.92 -4.67 -21.03
CA GLU A 67 -18.33 -4.69 -21.43
C GLU A 67 -18.51 -4.08 -22.83
#